data_AF-A0A960HN52-F1
#
_entry.id   AF-A0A960HN52-F1
#
_cell.length_a   1.000
_cell.length_b   1.000
_cell.length_c   1.000
_cell.angle_alpha   90.00
_cell.angle_beta   90.00
_cell.angle_gamma   90.00
#
_symmetry.space_group_name_H-M   'P 1'
#
loop_
_entity.id
_entity.type
_entity.pdbx_description
1 polymer ?
#
loop_
_entity_poly.entity_id
_entity_poly.type
_entity_poly.pdbx_seq_one_letter_code
_entity_poly.pdbx_strand_id
1 'polypeptide(L)' 'AAGEEVVAAGTLLRPAHLGVLASANVRRPVVIPRPRVGVISTGDELVDDDRALEPGEIRESNRP' A
#
# COMPACT_ATOMS: atom_id res chain seq x y z
N ALA A 1 -29.57 14.64 -6.51
CA ALA A 1 -30.73 13.91 -7.04
C ALA A 1 -30.42 12.43 -7.21
N ALA A 2 -31.44 11.57 -7.33
CA ALA A 2 -31.21 10.17 -7.67
C ALA A 2 -30.49 10.07 -9.04
N GLY A 3 -29.43 9.26 -9.11
CA GLY A 3 -28.62 9.12 -10.32
C GLY A 3 -27.44 10.10 -10.44
N GLU A 4 -27.26 11.02 -9.49
CA GLU A 4 -26.06 11.85 -9.45
C GLU A 4 -24.85 11.05 -8.95
N GLU A 5 -23.66 11.44 -9.43
CA GLU A 5 -22.41 10.89 -8.96
C GLU A 5 -22.16 11.27 -7.50
N VAL A 6 -21.92 10.26 -6.67
CA VAL A 6 -21.66 10.42 -5.23
C VAL A 6 -20.16 10.47 -4.93
N VAL A 7 -19.37 9.65 -5.63
CA VAL A 7 -17.91 9.55 -5.52
C VAL A 7 -17.35 9.24 -6.90
N ALA A 8 -16.43 10.08 -7.38
CA ALA A 8 -15.76 9.85 -8.66
C ALA A 8 -14.80 8.63 -8.60
N ALA A 9 -14.66 7.91 -9.71
CA ALA A 9 -13.70 6.81 -9.83
C ALA A 9 -12.25 7.28 -9.56
N GLY A 10 -11.45 6.45 -8.90
CA GLY A 10 -10.09 6.81 -8.50
C GLY A 10 -10.00 7.63 -7.20
N THR A 11 -11.13 8.03 -6.61
CA THR A 11 -11.15 8.71 -5.31
C THR A 11 -10.64 7.78 -4.21
N LEU A 12 -9.66 8.24 -3.43
CA LEU A 12 -9.25 7.54 -2.21
C LEU A 12 -10.38 7.57 -1.18
N LEU A 13 -10.94 6.41 -0.85
CA LEU A 13 -12.00 6.29 0.12
C LEU A 13 -11.47 6.62 1.53
N ARG A 14 -12.11 7.61 2.16
CA ARG A 14 -11.88 8.06 3.55
C ARG A 14 -13.15 7.78 4.37
N PRO A 15 -13.12 7.88 5.71
CA PRO A 15 -14.30 7.60 6.53
C PRO A 15 -15.56 8.37 6.11
N ALA A 16 -15.44 9.64 5.70
CA ALA A 16 -16.56 10.43 5.20
C ALA A 16 -17.21 9.82 3.94
N HIS A 17 -16.40 9.38 2.97
CA HIS A 17 -16.89 8.71 1.76
C HIS A 17 -17.61 7.41 2.10
N LEU A 18 -17.08 6.63 3.05
CA LEU A 18 -17.70 5.38 3.48
C LEU A 18 -19.07 5.60 4.14
N GLY A 19 -19.21 6.67 4.94
CA GLY A 19 -20.50 7.05 5.53
C GLY A 19 -21.56 7.40 4.48
N VAL A 20 -21.17 8.15 3.44
CA VAL A 20 -22.08 8.51 2.33
C VAL A 20 -22.44 7.28 1.49
N LEU A 21 -21.48 6.41 1.18
CA LEU A 21 -21.75 5.17 0.45
C LEU A 21 -22.68 4.24 1.24
N ALA A 22 -22.50 4.15 2.56
CA ALA A 22 -23.36 3.36 3.43
C ALA A 22 -24.80 3.90 3.48
N SER A 23 -24.99 5.24 3.55
CA SER A 23 -26.33 5.84 3.52
C SER A 23 -27.04 5.65 2.18
N ALA A 24 -26.28 5.50 1.09
CA ALA A 24 -26.77 5.11 -0.24
C ALA A 24 -26.95 3.58 -0.41
N ASN A 25 -26.86 2.79 0.67
CA ASN A 25 -26.97 1.33 0.69
C ASN A 25 -25.91 0.59 -0.17
N VAL A 26 -24.74 1.21 -0.39
CA VAL A 26 -23.59 0.59 -1.07
C VAL A 26 -22.75 -0.16 -0.04
N ARG A 27 -23.03 -1.46 0.12
CA ARG A 27 -22.35 -2.32 1.11
C ARG A 27 -20.96 -2.79 0.70
N ARG A 28 -20.72 -2.91 -0.62
CA ARG A 28 -19.46 -3.39 -1.21
C ARG A 28 -19.09 -2.48 -2.38
N PRO A 29 -18.37 -1.37 -2.13
CA PRO A 29 -17.92 -0.52 -3.22
C PRO A 29 -16.95 -1.30 -4.11
N VAL A 30 -17.07 -1.09 -5.43
CA VAL A 30 -16.08 -1.59 -6.38
C VAL A 30 -14.83 -0.73 -6.25
N VAL A 31 -13.68 -1.37 -5.98
CA VAL A 31 -12.41 -0.68 -5.75
C VAL A 31 -11.31 -1.31 -6.60
N ILE A 32 -10.26 -0.53 -6.83
CA ILE A 32 -9.04 -1.01 -7.46
C ILE A 32 -8.30 -1.91 -6.43
N PRO A 33 -7.86 -3.12 -6.81
CA PRO A 33 -7.09 -3.96 -5.90
C PRO A 33 -5.78 -3.28 -5.50
N ARG A 34 -5.28 -3.58 -4.29
CA ARG A 34 -3.99 -3.05 -3.84
C ARG A 34 -2.87 -3.56 -4.76
N PRO A 35 -1.98 -2.69 -5.27
CA PRO A 35 -0.80 -3.14 -5.99
C PRO A 35 0.02 -4.10 -5.14
N ARG A 36 0.54 -5.15 -5.77
CA ARG A 36 1.48 -6.10 -5.14
C ARG A 36 2.88 -5.75 -5.62
N VAL A 37 3.79 -5.46 -4.69
CA VAL A 37 5.16 -5.03 -4.99
C VAL A 37 6.14 -5.99 -4.32
N GLY A 38 7.08 -6.53 -5.10
CA GLY A 38 8.21 -7.29 -4.59
C GLY A 38 9.43 -6.38 -4.45
N VAL A 39 10.16 -6.50 -3.33
CA VAL A 39 11.37 -5.74 -3.04
C VAL A 39 12.53 -6.72 -2.89
N ILE A 40 13.61 -6.49 -3.63
CA ILE A 40 14.84 -7.30 -3.60
C ILE A 40 16.01 -6.32 -3.49
N SER A 41 16.85 -6.52 -2.48
CA SER A 41 18.13 -5.84 -2.36
C SER A 41 19.22 -6.72 -2.96
N THR A 42 20.18 -6.10 -3.65
CA THR A 42 21.29 -6.77 -4.34
C THR A 42 22.56 -5.98 -4.12
N GLY A 43 23.66 -6.68 -3.87
CA GLY A 43 24.95 -6.11 -3.57
C GLY A 43 25.76 -7.12 -2.79
N ASP A 44 27.01 -7.35 -3.19
CA ASP A 44 27.90 -8.30 -2.52
C ASP A 44 28.32 -7.78 -1.14
N GLU A 45 28.18 -6.47 -0.92
CA GLU A 45 28.45 -5.77 0.33
C GLU A 45 27.34 -5.88 1.37
N LEU A 46 26.15 -6.36 1.00
CA LEU A 46 24.96 -6.33 1.85
C LEU A 46 24.89 -7.54 2.79
N VAL A 47 24.75 -7.29 4.09
CA VAL A 47 24.62 -8.33 5.12
C VAL A 47 23.25 -8.21 5.81
N ASP A 48 22.46 -9.28 5.77
CA ASP A 48 21.08 -9.34 6.27
C ASP A 48 20.88 -10.19 7.54
N ASP A 49 21.94 -10.81 8.06
CA ASP A 49 21.93 -11.55 9.34
C ASP A 49 22.42 -10.69 10.52
N ASP A 50 22.42 -11.22 11.74
CA ASP A 50 22.86 -10.48 12.95
C ASP A 50 24.38 -10.54 13.22
N ARG A 51 25.20 -11.02 12.29
CA ARG A 51 26.64 -11.12 12.53
C ARG A 51 27.33 -9.75 12.52
N ALA A 52 28.54 -9.70 13.07
CA ALA A 52 29.39 -8.53 12.98
C ALA A 52 29.84 -8.29 11.54
N LEU A 53 29.82 -7.03 11.11
CA LEU A 53 30.26 -6.63 9.78
C LEU A 53 31.78 -6.78 9.62
N GLU A 54 32.20 -7.27 8.47
CA GLU A 54 33.59 -7.28 8.02
C GLU A 54 33.93 -6.00 7.25
N PRO A 55 35.22 -5.66 7.07
CA PRO A 55 35.61 -4.48 6.32
C PRO A 55 35.05 -4.47 4.88
N GLY A 56 34.27 -3.43 4.55
CA GLY A 56 33.64 -3.27 3.23
C GLY A 56 32.17 -3.69 3.20
N GLU A 57 31.67 -4.32 4.26
CA GLU A 57 30.27 -4.71 4.37
C GLU A 57 29.39 -3.63 5.00
N ILE A 58 28.12 -3.63 4.62
CA ILE A 58 27.10 -2.76 5.19
C ILE A 58 25.84 -3.58 5.53
N ARG A 59 25.11 -3.13 6.55
CA ARG A 59 23.84 -3.74 6.95
C ARG A 59 22.78 -3.46 5.88
N GLU A 60 22.07 -4.49 5.45
CA GLU A 60 20.86 -4.34 4.63
C GLU A 60 19.78 -3.57 5.40
N SER A 61 19.36 -2.40 4.90
CA SER A 61 18.38 -1.51 5.55
C SER A 61 17.13 -1.23 4.72
N ASN A 62 17.09 -1.70 3.47
CA ASN A 62 16.02 -1.40 2.51
C ASN A 62 15.00 -2.54 2.40
N ARG A 63 15.33 -3.72 2.93
CA ARG A 63 14.38 -4.81 3.11
C ARG A 63 13.41 -4.49 4.25
N PRO A 64 12.09 -4.74 4.10
CA PRO A 64 11.12 -4.56 5.17
C PRO A 64 11.28 -5.55 6.32
#